data_AF-A0A1Q4R9M7-F1
#
_entry.id   AF-A0A1Q4R9M7-F1
#
_cell.length_a   1.000
_cell.length_b   1.000
_cell.length_c   1.000
_cell.angle_alpha   90.00
_cell.angle_beta   90.00
_cell.angle_gamma   90.00
#
_symmetry.space_group_name_H-M   'P 1'
#
loop_
_entity.id
_entity.type
_entity.pdbx_description
1 polymer ?
#
loop_
_entity_poly.entity_id
_entity_poly.type
_entity_poly.pdbx_seq_one_letter_code
_entity_poly.pdbx_strand_id
1 'polypeptide(L)'
;MSNATEFIFSAGGFESEQEALELGQSLKNCLLVLGAKWRLGIDVGHDIASGTWADSLKQMMAEKFNLRLVDNVHGLCVIPDDLPSTAMTISASGVVDPKTSQDFGEEILSLLNQSPNLNQKDRLAFELYGSSHYEKSMRSKFLTLVLSIESLLELKDRQDDVQKLVDQLQQIVHDSEICKHEKNSIRGTLKWLRKESIGQGLKRLSDTFLSDKEYGGIPARKFLSHCYGVRSQLVHNGCHSDKTDLNILSSQLDCLVSDLLMRKIGLDEF
;
A
#
# COMPACT_ATOMS: atom_id res chain seq x y z
N MET A 1 -1.16 21.62 17.67
CA MET A 1 -0.66 20.78 16.57
C MET A 1 -1.33 21.06 15.22
N SER A 2 -2.11 22.14 15.08
CA SER A 2 -2.96 22.38 13.91
C SER A 2 -2.23 22.66 12.59
N ASN A 3 -0.89 22.74 12.56
CA ASN A 3 -0.09 23.07 11.37
C ASN A 3 1.06 22.08 11.10
N ALA A 4 1.10 20.93 11.79
CA ALA A 4 2.17 19.95 11.61
C ALA A 4 1.94 19.12 10.34
N THR A 5 2.93 19.07 9.45
CA THR A 5 2.95 18.23 8.23
C THR A 5 3.88 17.04 8.31
N GLU A 6 4.60 16.94 9.42
CA GLU A 6 5.63 15.95 9.65
C GLU A 6 5.53 15.49 11.10
N PHE A 7 5.71 14.19 11.31
CA PHE A 7 5.80 13.58 12.62
C PHE A 7 7.18 12.97 12.76
N ILE A 8 7.88 13.35 13.82
CA ILE A 8 9.18 12.78 14.18
C ILE A 8 8.99 11.96 15.45
N PHE A 9 9.28 10.67 15.35
CA PHE A 9 9.34 9.78 16.50
C PHE A 9 10.81 9.53 16.83
N SER A 10 11.20 9.77 18.08
CA SER A 10 12.53 9.46 18.58
C SER A 10 12.45 8.46 19.72
N ALA A 11 13.30 7.44 19.66
CA ALA A 11 13.48 6.44 20.69
C ALA A 11 14.98 6.10 20.80
N GLY A 12 15.44 5.74 22.00
CA GLY A 12 16.84 5.41 22.27
C GLY A 12 16.95 4.39 23.40
N GLY A 13 18.19 4.00 23.71
CA GLY A 13 18.46 2.98 24.74
C GLY A 13 18.37 1.53 24.26
N PHE A 14 18.45 1.29 22.95
CA PHE A 14 18.49 -0.06 22.38
C PHE A 14 19.85 -0.72 22.63
N GLU A 15 19.85 -2.04 22.84
CA GLU A 15 21.07 -2.83 23.03
C GLU A 15 21.84 -3.00 21.71
N SER A 16 21.14 -2.87 20.57
CA SER A 16 21.74 -3.02 19.24
C SER A 16 21.03 -2.20 18.15
N GLU A 17 21.73 -1.98 17.04
CA GLU A 17 21.16 -1.38 15.81
C GLU A 17 19.98 -2.20 15.27
N GLN A 18 20.09 -3.52 15.33
CA GLN A 18 19.05 -4.44 14.84
C GLN A 18 17.74 -4.28 15.62
N GLU A 19 17.81 -4.15 16.94
CA GLU A 19 16.64 -3.93 17.79
C GLU A 19 15.94 -2.60 17.46
N ALA A 20 16.73 -1.53 17.25
CA ALA A 20 16.21 -0.23 16.83
C ALA A 20 15.53 -0.29 15.45
N LEU A 21 16.12 -1.04 14.50
CA LEU A 21 15.54 -1.26 13.18
C LEU A 21 14.22 -2.02 13.24
N GLU A 22 14.14 -3.07 14.06
CA GLU A 22 12.93 -3.88 14.22
C GLU A 22 11.77 -3.07 14.82
N LEU A 23 12.04 -2.29 15.88
CA LEU A 23 11.03 -1.39 16.43
C LEU A 23 10.59 -0.33 15.41
N GLY A 24 11.55 0.27 14.70
CA GLY A 24 11.27 1.27 13.68
C GLY A 24 10.38 0.73 12.55
N GLN A 25 10.65 -0.48 12.07
CA GLN A 25 9.81 -1.14 11.06
C GLN A 25 8.42 -1.50 11.60
N SER A 26 8.32 -1.92 12.86
CA SER A 26 7.04 -2.15 13.53
C SER A 26 6.21 -0.87 13.62
N LEU A 27 6.84 0.25 13.97
CA LEU A 27 6.19 1.56 14.01
C LEU A 27 5.70 2.00 12.62
N LYS A 28 6.48 1.80 11.56
CA LYS A 28 6.03 2.07 10.18
C LYS A 28 4.78 1.27 9.83
N ASN A 29 4.73 -0.02 10.19
CA ASN A 29 3.52 -0.84 9.98
C ASN A 29 2.32 -0.27 10.76
N CYS A 30 2.53 0.12 12.02
CA CYS A 30 1.46 0.71 12.85
C CYS A 30 0.93 2.01 12.24
N LEU A 31 1.80 2.87 11.73
CA LEU A 31 1.41 4.12 11.05
C LEU A 31 0.60 3.86 9.78
N LEU A 32 1.00 2.87 8.97
CA LEU A 32 0.23 2.46 7.79
C LEU A 32 -1.17 1.95 8.16
N VAL A 33 -1.25 1.09 9.19
CA VAL A 33 -2.52 0.57 9.71
C VAL A 33 -3.40 1.68 10.27
N LEU A 34 -2.81 2.62 11.00
CA LEU A 34 -3.51 3.78 11.53
C LEU A 34 -4.07 4.66 10.41
N GLY A 35 -3.30 4.88 9.35
CA GLY A 35 -3.73 5.59 8.15
C GLY A 35 -4.96 4.95 7.52
N ALA A 36 -4.95 3.62 7.35
CA ALA A 36 -6.13 2.89 6.87
C ALA A 36 -7.33 3.01 7.83
N LYS A 37 -7.11 2.80 9.14
CA LYS A 37 -8.15 2.87 10.18
C LYS A 37 -8.81 4.25 10.21
N TRP A 38 -8.03 5.31 10.06
CA TRP A 38 -8.52 6.69 10.11
C TRP A 38 -8.90 7.24 8.74
N ARG A 39 -8.67 6.47 7.66
CA ARG A 39 -8.86 6.87 6.26
C ARG A 39 -8.09 8.15 5.91
N LEU A 40 -6.82 8.16 6.33
CA LEU A 40 -5.88 9.25 6.13
C LEU A 40 -4.67 8.76 5.35
N GLY A 41 -4.17 9.62 4.46
CA GLY A 41 -2.86 9.43 3.85
C GLY A 41 -1.77 9.59 4.91
N ILE A 42 -1.00 8.53 5.13
CA ILE A 42 0.23 8.57 5.91
C ILE A 42 1.35 8.02 5.03
N ASP A 43 2.34 8.87 4.75
CA ASP A 43 3.55 8.49 4.04
C ASP A 43 4.66 8.22 5.05
N VAL A 44 5.08 6.95 5.14
CA VAL A 44 6.12 6.48 6.06
C VAL A 44 7.52 6.49 5.43
N GLY A 45 7.66 7.00 4.20
CA GLY A 45 8.93 7.14 3.52
C GLY A 45 9.62 5.82 3.14
N HIS A 46 10.77 5.96 2.48
CA HIS A 46 11.52 4.84 1.88
C HIS A 46 12.88 4.60 2.53
N ASP A 47 13.13 5.23 3.68
CA ASP A 47 14.37 5.09 4.44
C ASP A 47 15.60 5.60 3.65
N ILE A 48 15.35 6.57 2.75
CA ILE A 48 16.36 7.18 1.87
C ILE A 48 16.52 8.66 2.26
N ALA A 49 17.77 9.10 2.32
CA ALA A 49 18.10 10.51 2.52
C ALA A 49 17.59 11.37 1.36
N SER A 50 16.78 12.38 1.69
CA SER A 50 16.29 13.39 0.75
C SER A 50 17.40 14.36 0.31
N GLY A 51 18.50 14.41 1.06
CA GLY A 51 19.75 15.09 0.73
C GLY A 51 20.86 14.64 1.67
N THR A 52 22.10 14.61 1.16
CA THR A 52 23.28 14.19 1.93
C THR A 52 24.22 15.36 2.13
N TRP A 53 24.77 15.53 3.34
CA TRP A 53 25.81 16.51 3.59
C TRP A 53 27.19 16.00 3.17
N ALA A 54 28.09 16.90 2.75
CA ALA A 54 29.47 16.56 2.45
C ALA A 54 30.19 16.02 3.69
N ASP A 55 31.01 14.98 3.53
CA ASP A 55 31.72 14.32 4.63
C ASP A 55 32.61 15.28 5.42
N SER A 56 33.23 16.25 4.74
CA SER A 56 34.04 17.29 5.37
C SER A 56 33.25 18.18 6.33
N LEU A 57 31.97 18.40 6.07
CA LEU A 57 31.08 19.16 6.96
C LEU A 57 30.64 18.29 8.14
N LYS A 58 30.29 17.02 7.90
CA LYS A 58 29.95 16.06 8.97
C LYS A 58 31.12 15.91 9.96
N GLN A 59 32.33 15.78 9.43
CA GLN A 59 33.56 15.68 10.24
C GLN A 59 33.84 16.97 11.01
N MET A 60 33.70 18.14 10.37
CA MET A 60 33.86 19.42 11.05
C MET A 60 32.89 19.57 12.24
N MET A 61 31.63 19.17 12.07
CA MET A 61 30.61 19.26 13.12
C MET A 61 30.94 18.33 14.30
N ALA A 62 31.40 17.11 14.03
CA ALA A 62 31.83 16.18 15.05
C ALA A 62 33.05 16.71 15.83
N GLU A 63 34.09 17.17 15.13
CA GLU A 63 35.35 17.61 15.75
C GLU A 63 35.24 18.93 16.51
N LYS A 64 34.54 19.92 15.93
CA LYS A 64 34.48 21.28 16.51
C LYS A 64 33.35 21.49 17.49
N PHE A 65 32.24 20.78 17.31
CA PHE A 65 31.03 21.01 18.09
C PHE A 65 30.56 19.78 18.88
N ASN A 66 31.25 18.64 18.74
CA ASN A 66 30.85 17.37 19.35
C ASN A 66 29.41 16.98 18.98
N LEU A 67 29.01 17.27 17.73
CA LEU A 67 27.68 17.03 17.19
C LEU A 67 27.74 16.11 15.97
N ARG A 68 26.84 15.13 15.90
CA ARG A 68 26.61 14.36 14.68
C ARG A 68 25.58 15.06 13.81
N LEU A 69 25.99 15.45 12.62
CA LEU A 69 25.07 15.92 11.58
C LEU A 69 24.51 14.71 10.83
N VAL A 70 23.20 14.52 10.91
CA VAL A 70 22.50 13.39 10.27
C VAL A 70 21.84 13.87 8.97
N ASP A 71 21.80 13.00 7.97
CA ASP A 71 21.08 13.29 6.73
C ASP A 71 19.56 13.31 7.00
N ASN A 72 18.82 14.12 6.24
CA ASN A 72 17.38 14.19 6.39
C ASN A 72 16.73 12.99 5.67
N VAL A 73 16.42 11.93 6.43
CA VAL A 73 15.81 10.70 5.95
C VAL A 73 14.30 10.76 6.11
N HIS A 74 13.57 10.64 5.00
CA HIS A 74 12.12 10.42 5.07
C HIS A 74 11.86 8.93 5.27
N GLY A 75 11.54 8.56 6.52
CA GLY A 75 11.33 7.19 6.96
C GLY A 75 12.11 6.85 8.23
N LEU A 76 12.61 5.63 8.31
CA LEU A 76 13.39 5.11 9.43
C LEU A 76 14.88 5.45 9.26
N CYS A 77 15.45 6.04 10.31
CA CYS A 77 16.89 6.24 10.43
C CYS A 77 17.34 5.74 11.80
N VAL A 78 18.38 4.89 11.82
CA VAL A 78 19.03 4.44 13.05
C VAL A 78 20.40 5.08 13.14
N ILE A 79 20.68 5.69 14.28
CA ILE A 79 21.92 6.41 14.55
C ILE A 79 22.52 5.91 15.86
N PRO A 80 23.86 5.85 15.99
CA PRO A 80 24.50 5.54 17.26
C PRO A 80 24.18 6.62 18.31
N ASP A 81 24.02 6.21 19.57
CA ASP A 81 23.70 7.10 20.70
C ASP A 81 24.96 7.54 21.48
N ASP A 82 26.08 7.69 20.77
CA ASP A 82 27.38 8.10 21.31
C ASP A 82 27.58 9.63 21.30
N LEU A 83 26.82 10.36 20.47
CA LEU A 83 26.90 11.81 20.31
C LEU A 83 25.51 12.45 20.14
N PRO A 84 25.31 13.67 20.66
CA PRO A 84 24.11 14.44 20.34
C PRO A 84 23.99 14.64 18.83
N SER A 85 22.82 14.32 18.28
CA SER A 85 22.57 14.30 16.84
C SER A 85 21.53 15.36 16.44
N THR A 86 21.72 16.01 15.29
CA THR A 86 20.77 17.00 14.76
C THR A 86 20.53 16.83 13.27
N ALA A 87 19.30 17.12 12.84
CA ALA A 87 18.88 17.18 11.44
C ALA A 87 18.25 18.56 11.15
N MET A 88 18.47 19.10 9.95
CA MET A 88 17.85 20.36 9.50
C MET A 88 16.75 20.06 8.48
N THR A 89 15.51 20.49 8.76
CA THR A 89 14.34 20.28 7.90
C THR A 89 13.77 21.60 7.37
N ILE A 90 13.36 21.65 6.10
CA ILE A 90 12.59 22.73 5.49
C ILE A 90 11.22 22.16 5.11
N SER A 91 10.12 22.72 5.63
CA SER A 91 8.75 22.24 5.37
C SER A 91 7.79 23.37 4.98
N ALA A 92 6.71 23.03 4.26
CA ALA A 92 5.59 23.92 3.88
C ALA A 92 4.25 23.19 4.15
N SER A 93 3.23 23.90 4.65
CA SER A 93 2.06 23.27 5.30
C SER A 93 0.66 23.64 4.77
N GLY A 94 -0.28 22.69 4.94
CA GLY A 94 -1.74 22.77 4.73
C GLY A 94 -2.45 21.61 5.49
N VAL A 95 -3.71 21.79 5.92
CA VAL A 95 -4.34 21.02 7.05
C VAL A 95 -5.75 20.48 6.74
N VAL A 96 -6.13 19.34 7.34
CA VAL A 96 -7.53 18.90 7.62
C VAL A 96 -7.67 18.21 9.01
N ASP A 97 -8.58 18.73 9.86
CA ASP A 97 -9.47 18.27 11.00
C ASP A 97 -9.14 17.06 11.96
N PRO A 98 -9.90 16.80 13.07
CA PRO A 98 -9.66 17.23 14.45
C PRO A 98 -9.51 16.08 15.48
N LYS A 99 -8.69 15.04 15.22
CA LYS A 99 -8.36 14.08 16.29
C LYS A 99 -7.26 14.67 17.18
N THR A 100 -7.38 14.52 18.50
CA THR A 100 -6.38 15.11 19.40
C THR A 100 -5.07 14.35 19.28
N SER A 101 -3.95 15.04 19.51
CA SER A 101 -2.63 14.41 19.53
C SER A 101 -2.52 13.28 20.56
N GLN A 102 -3.38 13.30 21.58
CA GLN A 102 -3.49 12.27 22.58
C GLN A 102 -4.13 11.00 22.00
N ASP A 103 -5.24 11.11 21.28
CA ASP A 103 -5.89 9.97 20.60
C ASP A 103 -4.94 9.26 19.63
N PHE A 104 -4.08 10.03 18.95
CA PHE A 104 -3.07 9.50 18.03
C PHE A 104 -1.99 8.69 18.77
N GLY A 105 -1.47 9.21 19.87
CA GLY A 105 -0.46 8.52 20.68
C GLY A 105 -1.00 7.23 21.30
N GLU A 106 -2.20 7.28 21.89
CA GLU A 106 -2.85 6.12 22.50
C GLU A 106 -3.12 5.01 21.48
N GLU A 107 -3.57 5.37 20.28
CA GLU A 107 -3.85 4.41 19.21
C GLU A 107 -2.56 3.78 18.65
N ILE A 108 -1.48 4.55 18.48
CA ILE A 108 -0.19 3.99 18.07
C ILE A 108 0.34 3.00 19.12
N LEU A 109 0.24 3.34 20.41
CA LEU A 109 0.65 2.43 21.49
C LEU A 109 -0.18 1.15 21.49
N SER A 110 -1.50 1.27 21.27
CA SER A 110 -2.39 0.12 21.12
C SER A 110 -1.96 -0.78 19.95
N LEU A 111 -1.68 -0.20 18.78
CA LEU A 111 -1.22 -0.93 17.60
C LEU A 111 0.16 -1.57 17.80
N LEU A 112 1.10 -0.88 18.46
CA LEU A 112 2.41 -1.45 18.79
C LEU A 112 2.27 -2.70 19.67
N ASN A 113 1.37 -2.66 20.67
CA ASN A 113 1.09 -3.82 21.53
C ASN A 113 0.43 -4.98 20.75
N GLN A 114 -0.38 -4.66 19.74
CA GLN A 114 -0.97 -5.68 18.85
C GLN A 114 0.03 -6.21 17.82
N SER A 115 1.10 -5.44 17.52
CA SER A 115 2.18 -5.79 16.61
C SER A 115 1.67 -6.31 15.25
N PRO A 116 0.95 -5.47 14.47
CA PRO A 116 0.39 -5.90 13.19
C PRO A 116 1.50 -6.40 12.25
N ASN A 117 1.37 -7.66 11.83
CA ASN A 117 2.31 -8.29 10.93
C ASN A 117 1.85 -8.10 9.48
N LEU A 118 2.49 -7.16 8.78
CA LEU A 118 2.25 -6.91 7.35
C LEU A 118 3.31 -7.64 6.52
N ASN A 119 2.87 -8.56 5.66
CA ASN A 119 3.77 -9.10 4.64
C ASN A 119 4.02 -8.04 3.53
N GLN A 120 4.88 -8.35 2.57
CA GLN A 120 5.25 -7.43 1.49
C GLN A 120 4.03 -6.92 0.66
N LYS A 121 3.07 -7.79 0.38
CA LYS A 121 1.85 -7.42 -0.38
C LYS A 121 0.92 -6.57 0.46
N ASP A 122 0.77 -6.89 1.74
CA ASP A 122 -0.04 -6.09 2.67
C ASP A 122 0.55 -4.69 2.76
N ARG A 123 1.85 -4.57 3.03
CA ARG A 123 2.55 -3.29 3.10
C ARG A 123 2.34 -2.46 1.82
N LEU A 124 2.55 -3.05 0.64
CA LEU A 124 2.30 -2.37 -0.63
C LEU A 124 0.84 -1.90 -0.76
N ALA A 125 -0.13 -2.71 -0.32
CA ALA A 125 -1.54 -2.32 -0.36
C ALA A 125 -1.83 -1.13 0.55
N PHE A 126 -1.30 -1.10 1.77
CA PHE A 126 -1.43 0.03 2.70
C PHE A 126 -0.73 1.28 2.16
N GLU A 127 0.47 1.15 1.59
CA GLU A 127 1.22 2.26 0.98
C GLU A 127 0.45 2.86 -0.22
N LEU A 128 -0.10 2.02 -1.09
CA LEU A 128 -0.95 2.47 -2.21
C LEU A 128 -2.23 3.12 -1.70
N TYR A 129 -2.85 2.57 -0.66
CA TYR A 129 -4.03 3.18 -0.04
C TYR A 129 -3.70 4.59 0.48
N GLY A 130 -2.65 4.73 1.29
CA GLY A 130 -2.17 6.02 1.79
C GLY A 130 -1.85 6.99 0.65
N SER A 131 -1.14 6.52 -0.38
CA SER A 131 -0.79 7.29 -1.57
C SER A 131 -2.02 7.87 -2.29
N SER A 132 -3.14 7.13 -2.32
CA SER A 132 -4.37 7.56 -2.97
C SER A 132 -4.98 8.84 -2.38
N HIS A 133 -4.66 9.17 -1.12
CA HIS A 133 -5.12 10.41 -0.47
C HIS A 133 -4.33 11.64 -0.93
N TYR A 134 -3.15 11.47 -1.51
CA TYR A 134 -2.33 12.55 -2.04
C TYR A 134 -2.55 12.78 -3.56
N GLU A 135 -3.36 11.93 -4.20
CA GLU A 135 -3.69 12.03 -5.61
C GLU A 135 -4.58 13.24 -5.91
N LYS A 136 -4.12 14.13 -6.79
CA LYS A 136 -4.88 15.33 -7.20
C LYS A 136 -6.00 15.03 -8.18
N SER A 137 -5.79 14.01 -9.02
CA SER A 137 -6.77 13.60 -10.04
C SER A 137 -7.64 12.48 -9.49
N MET A 138 -8.96 12.65 -9.60
CA MET A 138 -9.93 11.63 -9.18
C MET A 138 -9.73 10.30 -9.92
N ARG A 139 -9.31 10.37 -11.18
CA ARG A 139 -8.97 9.18 -11.96
C ARG A 139 -7.76 8.46 -11.38
N SER A 140 -6.71 9.20 -11.02
CA SER A 140 -5.51 8.63 -10.41
C SER A 140 -5.85 8.04 -9.04
N LYS A 141 -6.56 8.78 -8.19
CA LYS A 141 -7.06 8.28 -6.90
C LYS A 141 -7.81 6.96 -7.05
N PHE A 142 -8.78 6.91 -7.96
CA PHE A 142 -9.55 5.69 -8.23
C PHE A 142 -8.67 4.52 -8.65
N LEU A 143 -7.74 4.74 -9.59
CA LEU A 143 -6.84 3.69 -10.06
C LEU A 143 -5.89 3.22 -8.95
N THR A 144 -5.35 4.14 -8.15
CA THR A 144 -4.46 3.82 -7.01
C THR A 144 -5.20 3.00 -5.94
N LEU A 145 -6.47 3.32 -5.65
CA LEU A 145 -7.32 2.51 -4.76
C LEU A 145 -7.56 1.10 -5.33
N VAL A 146 -7.81 0.95 -6.63
CA VAL A 146 -7.96 -0.38 -7.26
C VAL A 146 -6.63 -1.15 -7.22
N LEU A 147 -5.50 -0.48 -7.44
CA LEU A 147 -4.17 -1.11 -7.36
C LEU A 147 -3.85 -1.61 -5.94
N SER A 148 -4.26 -0.87 -4.91
CA SER A 148 -4.17 -1.32 -3.51
C SER A 148 -4.91 -2.64 -3.30
N ILE A 149 -6.07 -2.85 -3.93
CA ILE A 149 -6.79 -4.12 -3.85
C ILE A 149 -6.11 -5.20 -4.71
N GLU A 150 -5.68 -4.87 -5.94
CA GLU A 150 -5.05 -5.81 -6.85
C GLU A 150 -3.73 -6.38 -6.30
N SER A 151 -2.97 -5.61 -5.51
CA SER A 151 -1.72 -6.06 -4.89
C SER A 151 -1.95 -7.16 -3.83
N LEU A 152 -3.14 -7.20 -3.22
CA LEU A 152 -3.54 -8.23 -2.24
C LEU A 152 -3.92 -9.56 -2.89
N LEU A 153 -4.07 -9.62 -4.22
CA LEU A 153 -4.53 -10.81 -4.91
C LEU A 153 -3.47 -11.92 -4.93
N GLU A 154 -3.93 -13.12 -4.61
CA GLU A 154 -3.18 -14.37 -4.77
C GLU A 154 -3.92 -15.25 -5.75
N LEU A 155 -3.56 -15.17 -7.03
CA LEU A 155 -4.27 -15.89 -8.09
C LEU A 155 -4.03 -17.41 -7.97
N LYS A 156 -5.09 -18.14 -7.68
CA LYS A 156 -5.06 -19.61 -7.54
C LYS A 156 -5.01 -20.30 -8.90
N ASP A 157 -4.46 -21.51 -8.92
CA ASP A 157 -4.64 -22.42 -10.04
C ASP A 157 -6.11 -22.77 -10.22
N ARG A 158 -6.53 -22.91 -11.48
CA ARG A 158 -7.85 -23.43 -11.81
C ARG A 158 -7.92 -24.92 -11.51
N GLN A 159 -9.13 -25.46 -11.52
CA GLN A 159 -9.35 -26.90 -11.36
C GLN A 159 -8.55 -27.72 -12.40
N ASP A 160 -8.16 -28.93 -12.01
CA ASP A 160 -7.27 -29.80 -12.79
C ASP A 160 -7.79 -30.12 -14.18
N ASP A 161 -9.11 -30.22 -14.35
CA ASP A 161 -9.78 -30.41 -15.63
C ASP A 161 -9.56 -29.23 -16.59
N VAL A 162 -9.67 -27.99 -16.08
CA VAL A 162 -9.36 -26.78 -16.85
C VAL A 162 -7.88 -26.71 -17.19
N GLN A 163 -7.00 -27.06 -16.24
CA GLN A 163 -5.56 -27.10 -16.51
C GLN A 163 -5.20 -28.12 -17.61
N LYS A 164 -5.80 -29.32 -17.56
CA LYS A 164 -5.64 -30.36 -18.59
C LYS A 164 -6.14 -29.88 -19.96
N LEU A 165 -7.29 -29.18 -20.01
CA LEU A 165 -7.79 -28.58 -21.24
C LEU A 165 -6.81 -27.56 -21.81
N VAL A 166 -6.23 -26.70 -20.95
CA VAL A 166 -5.21 -25.73 -21.36
C VAL A 166 -3.96 -26.42 -21.91
N ASP A 167 -3.56 -27.57 -21.34
CA ASP A 167 -2.43 -28.35 -21.83
C ASP A 167 -2.70 -28.96 -23.22
N GLN A 168 -3.91 -29.44 -23.47
CA GLN A 168 -4.33 -29.89 -24.80
C GLN A 168 -4.27 -28.75 -25.83
N LEU A 169 -4.75 -27.55 -25.47
CA LEU A 169 -4.66 -26.36 -26.34
C LEU A 169 -3.21 -25.98 -26.63
N GLN A 170 -2.32 -26.07 -25.64
CA GLN A 170 -0.90 -25.81 -25.85
C GLN A 170 -0.26 -26.83 -26.81
N GLN A 171 -0.67 -28.10 -26.75
CA GLN A 171 -0.20 -29.13 -27.66
C GLN A 171 -0.66 -28.88 -29.10
N ILE A 172 -1.92 -28.49 -29.29
CA ILE A 172 -2.44 -28.11 -30.62
C ILE A 172 -1.63 -26.95 -31.22
N VAL A 173 -1.31 -25.93 -30.42
CA VAL A 173 -0.48 -24.79 -30.88
C VAL A 173 0.94 -25.24 -31.19
N HIS A 174 1.51 -26.14 -30.39
CA HIS A 174 2.83 -26.70 -30.62
C HIS A 174 2.92 -27.44 -31.96
N ASP A 175 1.92 -28.24 -32.30
CA ASP A 175 1.90 -29.10 -33.49
C ASP A 175 1.41 -28.38 -34.75
N SER A 176 0.85 -27.17 -34.61
CA SER A 176 0.37 -26.37 -35.74
C SER A 176 1.47 -25.95 -36.72
N GLU A 177 1.12 -25.52 -37.93
CA GLU A 177 2.08 -25.05 -38.94
C GLU A 177 2.46 -23.56 -38.80
N ILE A 178 1.94 -22.85 -37.79
CA ILE A 178 2.21 -21.42 -37.60
C ILE A 178 3.68 -21.18 -37.25
N CYS A 179 4.18 -19.97 -37.52
CA CYS A 179 5.59 -19.66 -37.28
C CYS A 179 5.95 -19.73 -35.79
N LYS A 180 7.23 -20.01 -35.49
CA LYS A 180 7.74 -20.22 -34.13
C LYS A 180 7.45 -19.03 -33.19
N HIS A 181 7.47 -17.81 -33.71
CA HIS A 181 7.14 -16.59 -32.95
C HIS A 181 5.70 -16.62 -32.45
N GLU A 182 4.74 -16.88 -33.35
CA GLU A 182 3.31 -16.97 -33.00
C GLU A 182 3.03 -18.12 -32.04
N LYS A 183 3.66 -19.30 -32.23
CA LYS A 183 3.55 -20.41 -31.28
C LYS A 183 3.95 -19.98 -29.87
N ASN A 184 5.06 -19.28 -29.73
CA ASN A 184 5.55 -18.83 -28.43
C ASN A 184 4.63 -17.79 -27.79
N SER A 185 4.15 -16.82 -28.57
CA SER A 185 3.22 -15.78 -28.10
C SER A 185 1.90 -16.38 -27.59
N ILE A 186 1.28 -17.25 -28.40
CA ILE A 186 0.01 -17.90 -28.05
C ILE A 186 0.18 -18.82 -26.85
N ARG A 187 1.23 -19.66 -26.82
CA ARG A 187 1.49 -20.52 -25.65
C ARG A 187 1.75 -19.71 -24.39
N GLY A 188 2.43 -18.57 -24.49
CA GLY A 188 2.59 -17.62 -23.39
C GLY A 188 1.24 -17.13 -22.85
N THR A 189 0.32 -16.78 -23.74
CA THR A 189 -1.05 -16.37 -23.36
C THR A 189 -1.86 -17.51 -22.75
N LEU A 190 -1.80 -18.71 -23.33
CA LEU A 190 -2.52 -19.89 -22.82
C LEU A 190 -2.08 -20.28 -21.41
N LYS A 191 -0.81 -20.10 -21.05
CA LYS A 191 -0.34 -20.36 -19.67
C LYS A 191 -1.13 -19.58 -18.62
N TRP A 192 -1.56 -18.36 -18.93
CA TRP A 192 -2.38 -17.55 -18.02
C TRP A 192 -3.78 -18.13 -17.79
N LEU A 193 -4.32 -18.91 -18.73
CA LEU A 193 -5.61 -19.58 -18.56
C LEU A 193 -5.56 -20.68 -17.50
N ARG A 194 -4.38 -21.13 -17.06
CA ARG A 194 -4.24 -22.08 -15.93
C ARG A 194 -4.55 -21.43 -14.58
N LYS A 195 -4.43 -20.10 -14.48
CA LYS A 195 -4.71 -19.34 -13.26
C LYS A 195 -6.10 -18.72 -13.33
N GLU A 196 -6.67 -18.44 -12.18
CA GLU A 196 -7.89 -17.64 -12.12
C GLU A 196 -7.66 -16.22 -12.68
N SER A 197 -8.74 -15.57 -13.12
CA SER A 197 -8.66 -14.17 -13.52
C SER A 197 -8.61 -13.24 -12.30
N ILE A 198 -8.13 -12.01 -12.50
CA ILE A 198 -8.19 -10.95 -11.48
C ILE A 198 -9.61 -10.79 -10.93
N GLY A 199 -10.62 -10.78 -11.79
CA GLY A 199 -12.02 -10.70 -11.37
C GLY A 199 -12.50 -11.87 -10.50
N GLN A 200 -11.96 -13.08 -10.69
CA GLN A 200 -12.24 -14.21 -9.80
C GLN A 200 -11.53 -14.05 -8.45
N GLY A 201 -10.28 -13.59 -8.47
CA GLY A 201 -9.54 -13.24 -7.25
C GLY A 201 -10.26 -12.17 -6.42
N LEU A 202 -10.73 -11.10 -7.04
CA LEU A 202 -11.49 -10.02 -6.39
C LEU A 202 -12.79 -10.53 -5.76
N LYS A 203 -13.53 -11.41 -6.47
CA LYS A 203 -14.74 -12.03 -5.93
C LYS A 203 -14.43 -12.85 -4.68
N ARG A 204 -13.40 -13.69 -4.73
CA ARG A 204 -12.97 -14.47 -3.56
C ARG A 204 -12.58 -13.55 -2.41
N LEU A 205 -11.78 -12.51 -2.68
CA LEU A 205 -11.33 -11.58 -1.65
C LEU A 205 -12.52 -10.90 -0.96
N SER A 206 -13.50 -10.46 -1.74
CA SER A 206 -14.76 -9.92 -1.22
C SER A 206 -15.56 -10.94 -0.42
N ASP A 207 -15.67 -12.18 -0.90
CA ASP A 207 -16.44 -13.23 -0.24
C ASP A 207 -15.77 -13.62 1.10
N THR A 208 -14.44 -13.56 1.19
CA THR A 208 -13.67 -13.85 2.40
C THR A 208 -13.76 -12.74 3.44
N PHE A 209 -13.57 -11.48 3.05
CA PHE A 209 -13.40 -10.39 4.02
C PHE A 209 -14.58 -9.44 4.10
N LEU A 210 -15.48 -9.38 3.12
CA LEU A 210 -16.50 -8.32 3.01
C LEU A 210 -17.91 -8.87 2.72
N SER A 211 -18.18 -10.13 3.08
CA SER A 211 -19.43 -10.80 2.69
C SER A 211 -20.69 -10.20 3.31
N ASP A 212 -20.56 -9.53 4.46
CA ASP A 212 -21.59 -8.83 5.24
C ASP A 212 -21.64 -7.32 4.96
N LYS A 213 -20.80 -6.79 4.07
CA LYS A 213 -20.68 -5.34 3.81
C LYS A 213 -21.36 -4.92 2.51
N GLU A 214 -21.84 -3.67 2.50
CA GLU A 214 -22.41 -3.01 1.33
C GLU A 214 -21.82 -1.60 1.16
N TYR A 215 -21.68 -1.18 -0.10
CA TYR A 215 -21.12 0.12 -0.47
C TYR A 215 -22.00 0.76 -1.54
N GLY A 216 -22.44 1.99 -1.30
CA GLY A 216 -23.45 2.65 -2.14
C GLY A 216 -24.77 1.87 -2.24
N GLY A 217 -25.14 1.11 -1.21
CA GLY A 217 -26.36 0.28 -1.17
C GLY A 217 -26.28 -0.99 -2.04
N ILE A 218 -25.07 -1.43 -2.39
CA ILE A 218 -24.84 -2.63 -3.20
C ILE A 218 -23.88 -3.57 -2.45
N PRO A 219 -24.11 -4.90 -2.46
CA PRO A 219 -23.19 -5.86 -1.85
C PRO A 219 -21.75 -5.70 -2.33
N ALA A 220 -20.79 -5.79 -1.39
CA ALA A 220 -19.36 -5.56 -1.65
C ALA A 220 -18.84 -6.29 -2.90
N ARG A 221 -19.24 -7.55 -3.08
CA ARG A 221 -18.85 -8.38 -4.23
C ARG A 221 -19.26 -7.77 -5.57
N LYS A 222 -20.49 -7.25 -5.65
CA LYS A 222 -21.03 -6.60 -6.84
C LYS A 222 -20.37 -5.23 -7.04
N PHE A 223 -20.18 -4.48 -5.96
CA PHE A 223 -19.50 -3.18 -5.99
C PHE A 223 -18.05 -3.31 -6.50
N LEU A 224 -17.25 -4.25 -5.97
CA LEU A 224 -15.90 -4.53 -6.47
C LEU A 224 -15.87 -4.95 -7.93
N SER A 225 -16.81 -5.80 -8.35
CA SER A 225 -16.93 -6.19 -9.76
C SER A 225 -17.22 -4.98 -10.66
N HIS A 226 -18.03 -4.03 -10.19
CA HIS A 226 -18.29 -2.78 -10.90
C HIS A 226 -17.05 -1.89 -10.98
N CYS A 227 -16.34 -1.67 -9.86
CA CYS A 227 -15.09 -0.91 -9.83
C CYS A 227 -14.04 -1.49 -10.79
N TYR A 228 -13.89 -2.81 -10.81
CA TYR A 228 -12.96 -3.47 -11.74
C TYR A 228 -13.35 -3.25 -13.20
N GLY A 229 -14.65 -3.28 -13.53
CA GLY A 229 -15.15 -2.95 -14.86
C GLY A 229 -14.81 -1.51 -15.28
N VAL A 230 -15.02 -0.55 -14.38
CA VAL A 230 -14.66 0.87 -14.61
C VAL A 230 -13.14 1.03 -14.80
N ARG A 231 -12.32 0.39 -13.96
CA ARG A 231 -10.86 0.36 -14.10
C ARG A 231 -10.44 -0.21 -15.45
N SER A 232 -11.05 -1.31 -15.88
CA SER A 232 -10.77 -1.92 -17.19
C SER A 232 -11.04 -0.95 -18.34
N GLN A 233 -12.18 -0.25 -18.31
CA GLN A 233 -12.51 0.75 -19.33
C GLN A 233 -11.51 1.91 -19.31
N LEU A 234 -11.15 2.42 -18.13
CA LEU A 234 -10.21 3.53 -18.01
C LEU A 234 -8.81 3.18 -18.53
N VAL A 235 -8.31 1.98 -18.22
CA VAL A 235 -6.96 1.56 -18.64
C VAL A 235 -6.91 1.26 -20.13
N HIS A 236 -7.94 0.61 -20.69
CA HIS A 236 -7.91 0.16 -22.08
C HIS A 236 -8.46 1.17 -23.09
N ASN A 237 -9.46 1.96 -22.70
CA ASN A 237 -10.17 2.86 -23.63
C ASN A 237 -9.91 4.34 -23.34
N GLY A 238 -9.21 4.66 -22.24
CA GLY A 238 -9.00 6.05 -21.83
C GLY A 238 -10.25 6.73 -21.26
N CYS A 239 -11.43 6.11 -21.28
CA CYS A 239 -12.68 6.65 -20.75
C CYS A 239 -13.48 5.59 -19.97
N HIS A 240 -14.41 6.05 -19.14
CA HIS A 240 -15.51 5.24 -18.59
C HIS A 240 -16.83 5.79 -19.12
N SER A 241 -17.95 5.08 -18.92
CA SER A 241 -19.27 5.63 -19.29
C SER A 241 -19.57 6.94 -18.58
N ASP A 242 -20.16 7.93 -19.27
CA ASP A 242 -20.53 9.25 -18.70
C ASP A 242 -21.52 9.17 -17.53
N LYS A 243 -22.18 8.02 -17.34
CA LYS A 243 -23.13 7.76 -16.25
C LYS A 243 -22.44 7.39 -14.93
N THR A 244 -21.14 7.13 -14.92
CA THR A 244 -20.39 6.78 -13.72
C THR A 244 -19.82 8.04 -13.08
N ASP A 245 -20.28 8.38 -11.89
CA ASP A 245 -19.66 9.44 -11.09
C ASP A 245 -18.45 8.85 -10.34
N LEU A 246 -17.24 9.16 -10.83
CA LEU A 246 -15.99 8.73 -10.20
C LEU A 246 -15.80 9.29 -8.80
N ASN A 247 -16.41 10.42 -8.44
CA ASN A 247 -16.28 10.96 -7.09
C ASN A 247 -16.98 10.05 -6.08
N ILE A 248 -18.26 9.77 -6.33
CA ILE A 248 -19.06 8.88 -5.49
C ILE A 248 -18.42 7.49 -5.46
N LEU A 249 -18.01 6.98 -6.63
CA LEU A 249 -17.40 5.67 -6.71
C LEU A 249 -16.08 5.59 -5.92
N SER A 250 -15.23 6.62 -6.02
CA SER A 250 -13.95 6.66 -5.29
C SER A 250 -14.16 6.80 -3.79
N SER A 251 -15.14 7.58 -3.34
CA SER A 251 -15.45 7.70 -1.91
C SER A 251 -15.96 6.38 -1.31
N GLN A 252 -16.81 5.66 -2.05
CA GLN A 252 -17.28 4.34 -1.61
C GLN A 252 -16.16 3.29 -1.68
N LEU A 253 -15.30 3.38 -2.69
CA LEU A 253 -14.14 2.50 -2.81
C LEU A 253 -13.10 2.75 -1.70
N ASP A 254 -12.87 4.00 -1.30
CA ASP A 254 -12.00 4.36 -0.18
C ASP A 254 -12.45 3.67 1.12
N CYS A 255 -13.75 3.72 1.43
CA CYS A 255 -14.33 3.02 2.57
C CYS A 255 -14.10 1.50 2.45
N LEU A 256 -14.33 0.94 1.25
CA LEU A 256 -14.15 -0.49 1.01
C LEU A 256 -12.70 -0.93 1.22
N VAL A 257 -11.73 -0.18 0.70
CA VAL A 257 -10.31 -0.55 0.82
C VAL A 257 -9.87 -0.50 2.27
N SER A 258 -10.30 0.52 3.03
CA SER A 258 -10.06 0.60 4.47
C SER A 258 -10.61 -0.63 5.21
N ASP A 259 -11.91 -0.94 5.06
CA ASP A 259 -12.54 -2.11 5.67
C ASP A 259 -11.83 -3.43 5.27
N LEU A 260 -11.47 -3.57 3.99
CA LEU A 260 -10.76 -4.74 3.48
C LEU A 260 -9.39 -4.92 4.15
N LEU A 261 -8.61 -3.85 4.21
CA LEU A 261 -7.27 -3.85 4.78
C LEU A 261 -7.32 -4.21 6.27
N MET A 262 -8.21 -3.56 7.03
CA MET A 262 -8.38 -3.79 8.47
C MET A 262 -8.83 -5.23 8.76
N ARG A 263 -9.81 -5.75 8.01
CA ARG A 263 -10.28 -7.14 8.17
C ARG A 263 -9.24 -8.17 7.80
N LYS A 264 -8.46 -7.92 6.75
CA LYS A 264 -7.43 -8.85 6.30
C LYS A 264 -6.35 -9.08 7.36
N ILE A 265 -6.03 -8.05 8.14
CA ILE A 265 -5.05 -8.14 9.23
C ILE A 265 -5.69 -8.48 10.59
N GLY A 266 -7.01 -8.72 10.64
CA GLY A 266 -7.72 -9.16 11.84
C GLY A 266 -8.01 -8.07 12.86
N LEU A 267 -8.06 -6.80 12.47
CA LEU A 267 -8.26 -5.64 13.37
C LEU A 267 -9.66 -5.02 13.27
N ASP A 268 -10.66 -5.82 12.95
CA ASP A 268 -12.03 -5.36 12.71
C ASP A 268 -12.85 -5.34 14.03
N GLU A 269 -12.61 -4.32 14.85
CA GLU A 269 -13.49 -3.97 15.98
C GLU A 269 -13.62 -2.45 16.12
N PHE A 270 -14.31 -1.74 15.21
CA PHE A 270 -14.93 -0.43 15.50
C PHE A 270 -16.18 -0.18 14.64
#